data_AF-A0A1T9TTH7-F1
#
_entry.id   AF-A0A1T9TTH7-F1
#
_cell.length_a   1.000
_cell.length_b   1.000
_cell.length_c   1.000
_cell.angle_alpha   90.00
_cell.angle_beta   90.00
_cell.angle_gamma   90.00
#
_symmetry.space_group_name_H-M   'P 1'
#
loop_
_entity.id
_entity.type
_entity.pdbx_description
1 polymer ?
#
loop_
_entity_poly.entity_id
_entity_poly.type
_entity_poly.pdbx_seq_one_letter_code
_entity_poly.pdbx_strand_id
1 'polypeptide(L)'
;MATMQKTPVPMTKSSAVALTFLYALGYPIGALSVSAMTPMLVLVARFALAGAILAIWALIARAVWPTGRTLCHVIVAGLLMQAVQFCALYEALEHGAPAVLGAVVISMNPVVTAVLAALFLDERLNRWRLVALALGVVAVLAACANRLLATGGIDTVLALLLVALLGLAAGGVYQQRFCADVDFRVNSTIQNLSGLLPAGVLALLTPSAVHDPWKGAAAVAAVVLLNATLCTSLYVRSVSTFGAAAVAMLFCVIPAVAGLLSWLLLGQRVDIGMGIGLVIGALACWLNARAGRSTKLAVKPQSPSIEPATAAPTREPAVAS
;
A
#
# COMPACT_ATOMS: atom_id res chain seq x y z
N MET A 1 -6.93 19.31 -23.76
CA MET A 1 -7.68 18.34 -22.92
C MET A 1 -7.30 18.57 -21.48
N ALA A 2 -8.15 19.28 -20.73
CA ALA A 2 -7.92 19.59 -19.32
C ALA A 2 -8.16 18.33 -18.48
N THR A 3 -7.12 17.82 -17.85
CA THR A 3 -7.21 16.78 -16.82
C THR A 3 -7.99 17.36 -15.64
N MET A 4 -9.26 16.97 -15.50
CA MET A 4 -10.04 17.20 -14.27
C MET A 4 -9.26 16.66 -13.09
N GLN A 5 -8.71 17.57 -12.28
CA GLN A 5 -8.01 17.25 -11.04
C GLN A 5 -9.08 16.75 -10.06
N LYS A 6 -9.22 15.42 -9.96
CA LYS A 6 -10.14 14.75 -9.03
C LYS A 6 -9.87 15.30 -7.63
N THR A 7 -10.82 16.04 -7.06
CA THR A 7 -10.75 16.51 -5.67
C THR A 7 -10.56 15.28 -4.77
N PRO A 8 -9.52 15.22 -3.91
CA PRO A 8 -9.29 14.06 -3.07
C PRO A 8 -10.45 13.93 -2.08
N VAL A 9 -11.31 12.94 -2.28
CA VAL A 9 -12.35 12.58 -1.31
C VAL A 9 -11.64 12.16 -0.02
N PRO A 10 -11.99 12.64 1.17
CA PRO A 10 -11.37 12.16 2.39
C PRO A 10 -11.75 10.70 2.63
N MET A 11 -10.78 9.85 2.96
CA MET A 11 -11.04 8.45 3.36
C MET A 11 -12.02 8.41 4.53
N THR A 12 -13.06 7.58 4.41
CA THR A 12 -13.94 7.29 5.54
C THR A 12 -13.12 6.68 6.66
N LYS A 13 -13.24 7.19 7.89
CA LYS A 13 -12.42 6.72 9.04
C LYS A 13 -12.51 5.20 9.22
N SER A 14 -13.70 4.63 9.01
CA SER A 14 -13.93 3.18 9.09
C SER A 14 -13.09 2.36 8.10
N SER A 15 -13.03 2.78 6.82
CA SER A 15 -12.24 2.05 5.82
C SER A 15 -10.73 2.15 6.04
N ALA A 16 -10.26 3.29 6.54
CA ALA A 16 -8.85 3.49 6.90
C ALA A 16 -8.43 2.60 8.08
N VAL A 17 -9.28 2.51 9.11
CA VAL A 17 -9.03 1.64 10.28
C VAL A 17 -9.06 0.17 9.86
N ALA A 18 -10.06 -0.25 9.09
CA ALA A 18 -10.17 -1.62 8.60
C ALA A 18 -8.94 -2.01 7.75
N LEU A 19 -8.53 -1.14 6.82
CA LEU A 19 -7.35 -1.39 5.98
C LEU A 19 -6.08 -1.48 6.82
N THR A 20 -5.88 -0.55 7.77
CA THR A 20 -4.71 -0.56 8.67
C THR A 20 -4.66 -1.86 9.47
N PHE A 21 -5.79 -2.26 10.04
CA PHE A 21 -5.87 -3.46 10.88
C PHE A 21 -5.64 -4.74 10.07
N LEU A 22 -6.33 -4.89 8.93
CA LEU A 22 -6.18 -6.05 8.05
C LEU A 22 -4.74 -6.19 7.53
N TYR A 23 -4.14 -5.07 7.12
CA TYR A 23 -2.77 -5.06 6.63
C TYR A 23 -1.77 -5.39 7.74
N ALA A 24 -1.93 -4.81 8.94
CA ALA A 24 -1.09 -5.09 10.09
C ALA A 24 -1.20 -6.55 10.55
N LEU A 25 -2.41 -7.10 10.57
CA LEU A 25 -2.67 -8.51 10.87
C LEU A 25 -2.01 -9.45 9.85
N GLY A 26 -1.74 -8.96 8.63
CA GLY A 26 -1.06 -9.73 7.60
C GLY A 26 0.37 -10.14 7.92
N TYR A 27 1.11 -9.35 8.70
CA TYR A 27 2.49 -9.65 9.08
C TYR A 27 2.62 -10.88 9.98
N PRO A 28 1.96 -10.95 11.16
CA PRO A 28 2.04 -12.12 12.02
C PRO A 28 1.46 -13.38 11.36
N ILE A 29 0.32 -13.26 10.65
CA ILE A 29 -0.25 -14.43 9.97
C ILE A 29 0.65 -14.90 8.82
N GLY A 30 1.31 -13.97 8.10
CA GLY A 30 2.31 -14.29 7.09
C GLY A 30 3.46 -15.10 7.67
N ALA A 31 4.05 -14.66 8.79
CA ALA A 31 5.11 -15.38 9.48
C ALA A 31 4.67 -16.76 9.98
N LEU A 32 3.45 -16.89 10.54
CA LEU A 32 2.89 -18.19 10.91
C LEU A 32 2.73 -19.11 9.69
N SER A 33 2.37 -18.57 8.53
CA SER A 33 2.20 -19.37 7.32
C SER A 33 3.54 -19.89 6.78
N VAL A 34 4.58 -19.05 6.80
CA VAL A 34 5.95 -19.44 6.43
C VAL A 34 6.52 -20.48 7.40
N SER A 35 6.11 -20.45 8.67
CA SER A 35 6.51 -21.50 9.62
C SER A 35 5.84 -22.86 9.38
N ALA A 36 4.71 -22.89 8.67
CA ALA A 36 3.94 -24.10 8.42
C ALA A 36 4.25 -24.76 7.06
N MET A 37 4.55 -23.94 6.04
CA MET A 37 4.88 -24.40 4.69
C MET A 37 5.79 -23.40 3.97
N THR A 38 6.39 -23.83 2.86
CA THR A 38 7.25 -22.96 2.08
C THR A 38 6.54 -21.69 1.60
N PRO A 39 7.20 -20.53 1.67
CA PRO A 39 6.60 -19.23 1.40
C PRO A 39 5.96 -19.13 0.01
N MET A 40 6.64 -19.70 -1.00
CA MET A 40 6.16 -19.66 -2.38
C MET A 40 4.85 -20.43 -2.55
N LEU A 41 4.66 -21.53 -1.82
CA LEU A 41 3.44 -22.32 -1.86
C LEU A 41 2.27 -21.59 -1.19
N VAL A 42 2.54 -20.86 -0.09
CA VAL A 42 1.58 -19.92 0.52
C VAL A 42 1.17 -18.86 -0.50
N LEU A 43 2.13 -18.26 -1.21
CA LEU A 43 1.86 -17.19 -2.17
C LEU A 43 1.06 -17.69 -3.36
N VAL A 44 1.39 -18.86 -3.92
CA VAL A 44 0.62 -19.48 -5.01
C VAL A 44 -0.82 -19.73 -4.58
N ALA A 45 -1.04 -20.37 -3.42
CA ALA A 45 -2.38 -20.62 -2.90
C ALA A 45 -3.14 -19.29 -2.65
N ARG A 46 -2.46 -18.31 -2.07
CA ARG A 46 -2.99 -16.96 -1.79
C ARG A 46 -3.44 -16.26 -3.06
N PHE A 47 -2.59 -16.21 -4.08
CA PHE A 47 -2.87 -15.50 -5.32
C PHE A 47 -3.90 -16.23 -6.18
N ALA A 48 -3.86 -17.56 -6.22
CA ALA A 48 -4.85 -18.36 -6.95
C ALA A 48 -6.26 -18.20 -6.35
N LEU A 49 -6.40 -18.37 -5.02
CA LEU A 49 -7.69 -18.32 -4.37
C LEU A 49 -8.24 -16.88 -4.27
N ALA A 50 -7.40 -15.88 -3.97
CA ALA A 50 -7.82 -14.48 -4.01
C ALA A 50 -8.19 -14.06 -5.45
N GLY A 51 -7.39 -14.45 -6.44
CA GLY A 51 -7.68 -14.22 -7.85
C GLY A 51 -9.01 -14.84 -8.29
N ALA A 52 -9.29 -16.08 -7.88
CA ALA A 52 -10.54 -16.76 -8.19
C ALA A 52 -11.75 -16.08 -7.54
N ILE A 53 -11.70 -15.75 -6.24
CA ILE A 53 -12.80 -15.08 -5.54
C ILE A 53 -13.08 -13.70 -6.16
N LEU A 54 -12.04 -12.92 -6.44
CA LEU A 54 -12.18 -11.61 -7.06
C LEU A 54 -12.65 -11.69 -8.51
N ALA A 55 -12.24 -12.71 -9.26
CA ALA A 55 -12.74 -12.98 -10.60
C ALA A 55 -14.23 -13.30 -10.57
N ILE A 56 -14.69 -14.19 -9.69
CA ILE A 56 -16.11 -14.52 -9.50
C ILE A 56 -16.89 -13.24 -9.13
N TRP A 57 -16.38 -12.45 -8.20
CA TRP A 57 -17.03 -11.21 -7.79
C TRP A 57 -17.10 -10.19 -8.95
N ALA A 58 -16.03 -10.05 -9.74
CA ALA A 58 -16.01 -9.18 -10.92
C ALA A 58 -17.00 -9.65 -12.00
N LEU A 59 -17.15 -10.97 -12.18
CA LEU A 59 -18.12 -11.56 -13.11
C LEU A 59 -19.57 -11.33 -12.65
N ILE A 60 -19.87 -11.57 -11.37
CA ILE A 60 -21.20 -11.29 -10.78
C ILE A 60 -21.54 -9.80 -10.88
N ALA A 61 -20.54 -8.95 -10.65
CA ALA A 61 -20.67 -7.50 -10.76
C ALA A 61 -20.82 -7.00 -12.20
N ARG A 62 -20.61 -7.86 -13.21
CA ARG A 62 -20.54 -7.49 -14.63
C ARG A 62 -19.59 -6.33 -14.88
N ALA A 63 -18.45 -6.33 -14.17
CA ALA A 63 -17.46 -5.26 -14.29
C ALA A 63 -16.81 -5.28 -15.69
N VAL A 64 -16.47 -4.10 -16.20
CA VAL A 64 -15.83 -3.96 -17.51
C VAL A 64 -14.36 -4.34 -17.40
N TRP A 65 -13.94 -5.31 -18.22
CA TRP A 65 -12.55 -5.77 -18.23
C TRP A 65 -11.68 -4.85 -19.09
N PRO A 66 -10.50 -4.43 -18.60
CA PRO A 66 -9.59 -3.61 -19.39
C PRO A 66 -9.01 -4.44 -20.54
N THR A 67 -8.91 -3.83 -21.72
CA THR A 67 -8.33 -4.45 -22.92
C THR A 67 -7.16 -3.62 -23.46
N GLY A 68 -6.30 -4.25 -24.27
CA GLY A 68 -5.18 -3.57 -24.94
C GLY A 68 -4.10 -3.08 -23.98
N ARG A 69 -3.67 -1.82 -24.15
CA ARG A 69 -2.56 -1.22 -23.38
C ARG A 69 -2.86 -1.09 -21.88
N THR A 70 -4.12 -0.84 -21.52
CA THR A 70 -4.54 -0.72 -20.11
C THR A 70 -4.36 -2.03 -19.36
N LEU A 71 -4.59 -3.17 -20.01
CA LEU A 71 -4.34 -4.49 -19.43
C LEU A 71 -2.85 -4.68 -19.10
N CYS A 72 -1.95 -4.29 -20.02
CA CYS A 72 -0.52 -4.36 -19.77
C CYS A 72 -0.11 -3.51 -18.56
N HIS A 73 -0.64 -2.29 -18.43
CA HIS A 73 -0.37 -1.44 -17.28
C HIS A 73 -0.84 -2.06 -15.96
N VAL A 74 -2.02 -2.69 -15.94
CA VAL A 74 -2.55 -3.38 -14.76
C VAL A 74 -1.69 -4.60 -14.39
N ILE A 75 -1.21 -5.36 -15.38
CA ILE A 75 -0.30 -6.48 -15.15
C ILE A 75 1.02 -6.00 -14.56
N VAL A 76 1.60 -4.91 -15.09
CA VAL A 76 2.85 -4.35 -14.55
C VAL A 76 2.66 -3.85 -13.12
N ALA A 77 1.56 -3.14 -12.83
CA ALA A 77 1.23 -2.73 -11.47
C ALA A 77 1.11 -3.93 -10.53
N GLY A 78 0.45 -4.99 -10.98
CA GLY A 78 0.29 -6.24 -10.23
C GLY A 78 1.58 -7.00 -10.01
N LEU A 79 2.46 -7.06 -11.00
CA LEU A 79 3.80 -7.66 -10.83
C LEU A 79 4.61 -6.91 -9.76
N LEU A 80 4.56 -5.57 -9.76
CA LEU A 80 5.28 -4.78 -8.75
C LEU A 80 4.67 -4.94 -7.35
N MET A 81 3.34 -4.80 -7.22
CA MET A 81 2.65 -4.81 -5.93
C MET A 81 2.41 -6.21 -5.36
N GLN A 82 2.17 -7.22 -6.21
CA GLN A 82 1.88 -8.58 -5.75
C GLN A 82 3.13 -9.45 -5.84
N ALA A 83 3.78 -9.55 -6.99
CA ALA A 83 4.93 -10.44 -7.12
C ALA A 83 6.16 -9.90 -6.38
N VAL A 84 6.71 -8.76 -6.80
CA VAL A 84 7.97 -8.23 -6.26
C VAL A 84 7.85 -7.98 -4.76
N GLN A 85 6.78 -7.32 -4.33
CA GLN A 85 6.56 -7.04 -2.91
C GLN A 85 6.48 -8.32 -2.07
N PHE A 86 5.54 -9.22 -2.39
CA PHE A 86 5.27 -10.34 -1.49
C PHE A 86 6.27 -11.47 -1.65
N CYS A 87 6.78 -11.75 -2.85
CA CYS A 87 7.85 -12.74 -3.01
C CYS A 87 9.09 -12.32 -2.21
N ALA A 88 9.54 -11.07 -2.34
CA ALA A 88 10.71 -10.61 -1.59
C ALA A 88 10.45 -10.54 -0.06
N LEU A 89 9.26 -10.12 0.36
CA LEU A 89 8.90 -10.12 1.79
C LEU A 89 8.86 -11.54 2.37
N TYR A 90 8.29 -12.50 1.67
CA TYR A 90 8.17 -13.87 2.17
C TYR A 90 9.51 -14.62 2.11
N GLU A 91 10.34 -14.38 1.10
CA GLU A 91 11.76 -14.81 1.08
C GLU A 91 12.53 -14.26 2.28
N ALA A 92 12.33 -12.97 2.61
CA ALA A 92 12.96 -12.36 3.77
C ALA A 92 12.54 -13.08 5.07
N LEU A 93 11.25 -13.44 5.20
CA LEU A 93 10.74 -14.20 6.35
C LEU A 93 11.36 -15.61 6.43
N GLU A 94 11.53 -16.29 5.30
CA GLU A 94 12.18 -17.61 5.23
C GLU A 94 13.66 -17.55 5.63
N HIS A 95 14.36 -16.47 5.26
CA HIS A 95 15.72 -16.19 5.72
C HIS A 95 15.78 -15.67 7.19
N GLY A 96 14.71 -15.85 7.96
CA GLY A 96 14.66 -15.56 9.39
C GLY A 96 14.34 -14.11 9.75
N ALA A 97 13.76 -13.30 8.83
CA ALA A 97 13.29 -11.97 9.19
C ALA A 97 12.18 -12.04 10.25
N PRO A 98 12.26 -11.26 11.33
CA PRO A 98 11.10 -11.02 12.19
C PRO A 98 10.00 -10.31 11.39
N ALA A 99 8.74 -10.68 11.62
CA ALA A 99 7.59 -10.06 10.95
C ALA A 99 7.54 -8.54 11.20
N VAL A 100 7.90 -8.13 12.42
CA VAL A 100 7.99 -6.73 12.83
C VAL A 100 9.06 -5.97 12.03
N LEU A 101 10.16 -6.62 11.64
CA LEU A 101 11.20 -5.99 10.82
C LEU A 101 10.66 -5.63 9.43
N GLY A 102 9.96 -6.57 8.80
CA GLY A 102 9.30 -6.33 7.53
C GLY A 102 8.27 -5.19 7.62
N ALA A 103 7.50 -5.13 8.71
CA ALA A 103 6.54 -4.05 8.94
C ALA A 103 7.22 -2.68 9.07
N VAL A 104 8.33 -2.59 9.80
CA VAL A 104 9.06 -1.33 9.98
C VAL A 104 9.73 -0.89 8.68
N VAL A 105 10.35 -1.78 7.90
CA VAL A 105 10.95 -1.38 6.62
C VAL A 105 9.87 -0.91 5.65
N ILE A 106 8.77 -1.66 5.53
CA ILE A 106 7.64 -1.30 4.65
C ILE A 106 6.94 -0.02 5.15
N SER A 107 7.05 0.35 6.42
CA SER A 107 6.53 1.62 6.95
C SER A 107 7.10 2.87 6.29
N MET A 108 8.19 2.73 5.55
CA MET A 108 8.78 3.79 4.72
C MET A 108 8.10 3.98 3.38
N ASN A 109 7.10 3.15 3.06
CA ASN A 109 6.31 3.30 1.84
C ASN A 109 5.83 4.74 1.57
N PRO A 110 5.28 5.53 2.52
CA PRO A 110 4.85 6.91 2.26
C PRO A 110 5.97 7.84 1.84
N VAL A 111 7.19 7.59 2.32
CA VAL A 111 8.36 8.38 1.96
C VAL A 111 8.77 8.06 0.52
N VAL A 112 8.96 6.78 0.19
CA VAL A 112 9.36 6.34 -1.15
C VAL A 112 8.27 6.67 -2.18
N THR A 113 7.01 6.40 -1.84
CA THR A 113 5.84 6.75 -2.67
C THR A 113 5.75 8.24 -2.90
N ALA A 114 6.05 9.11 -1.93
CA ALA A 114 6.02 10.55 -2.13
C ALA A 114 7.11 11.04 -3.09
N VAL A 115 8.32 10.46 -3.03
CA VAL A 115 9.42 10.77 -3.96
C VAL A 115 9.08 10.29 -5.36
N LEU A 116 8.59 9.06 -5.51
CA LEU A 116 8.17 8.51 -6.79
C LEU A 116 6.97 9.27 -7.36
N ALA A 117 6.00 9.65 -6.54
CA ALA A 117 4.87 10.46 -6.97
C ALA A 117 5.33 11.85 -7.45
N ALA A 118 6.29 12.48 -6.78
CA ALA A 118 6.85 13.74 -7.27
C ALA A 118 7.56 13.60 -8.61
N LEU A 119 8.32 12.52 -8.80
CA LEU A 119 9.10 12.29 -10.01
C LEU A 119 8.23 11.91 -11.22
N PHE A 120 7.19 11.09 -11.00
CA PHE A 120 6.37 10.51 -12.07
C PHE A 120 5.00 11.18 -12.25
N LEU A 121 4.49 11.90 -11.25
CA LEU A 121 3.19 12.61 -11.31
C LEU A 121 3.32 14.14 -11.25
N ASP A 122 4.55 14.70 -11.30
CA ASP A 122 4.83 16.14 -11.18
C ASP A 122 4.24 16.78 -9.91
N GLU A 123 4.12 16.00 -8.82
CA GLU A 123 3.72 16.56 -7.53
C GLU A 123 4.85 17.38 -6.91
N ARG A 124 4.53 18.61 -6.48
CA ARG A 124 5.52 19.49 -5.82
C ARG A 124 6.01 18.88 -4.50
N LEU A 125 7.31 18.65 -4.39
CA LEU A 125 7.95 18.22 -3.14
C LEU A 125 8.01 19.38 -2.15
N ASN A 126 7.20 19.29 -1.10
CA ASN A 126 7.29 20.22 0.03
C ASN A 126 8.56 19.93 0.85
N ARG A 127 9.26 20.96 1.37
CA ARG A 127 10.47 20.81 2.20
C ARG A 127 10.25 19.89 3.41
N TRP A 128 9.03 19.87 3.94
CA TRP A 128 8.61 18.97 5.02
C TRP A 128 8.54 17.49 4.61
N ARG A 129 8.31 17.17 3.33
CA ARG A 129 8.40 15.78 2.82
C ARG A 129 9.85 15.29 2.83
N LEU A 130 10.82 16.18 2.60
CA LEU A 130 12.25 15.85 2.68
C LEU A 130 12.69 15.56 4.13
N VAL A 131 12.16 16.32 5.09
CA VAL A 131 12.37 16.04 6.53
C VAL A 131 11.75 14.69 6.92
N ALA A 132 10.55 14.39 6.45
CA ALA A 132 9.92 13.07 6.67
C ALA A 132 10.73 11.92 6.03
N LEU A 133 11.34 12.15 4.86
CA LEU A 133 12.27 11.20 4.22
C LEU A 133 13.49 10.93 5.10
N ALA A 134 14.15 11.98 5.57
CA ALA A 134 15.32 11.84 6.44
C ALA A 134 14.96 11.09 7.73
N LEU A 135 13.84 11.45 8.37
CA LEU A 135 13.39 10.79 9.60
C LEU A 135 13.02 9.32 9.36
N GLY A 136 12.46 9.01 8.20
CA GLY A 136 12.14 7.64 7.80
C GLY A 136 13.39 6.77 7.60
N VAL A 137 14.41 7.30 6.93
CA VAL A 137 15.71 6.62 6.80
C VAL A 137 16.30 6.34 8.18
N VAL A 138 16.24 7.30 9.11
CA VAL A 138 16.68 7.10 10.50
C VAL A 138 15.86 6.02 11.21
N ALA A 139 14.54 5.95 11.00
CA ALA A 139 13.69 4.92 11.58
C ALA A 139 14.08 3.50 11.12
N VAL A 140 14.37 3.33 9.82
CA VAL A 140 14.83 2.05 9.28
C VAL A 140 16.22 1.71 9.82
N LEU A 141 17.15 2.65 9.81
CA LEU A 141 18.49 2.43 10.35
C LEU A 141 18.45 2.05 11.84
N ALA A 142 17.59 2.70 12.63
CA ALA A 142 17.39 2.38 14.04
C ALA A 142 16.78 0.97 14.24
N ALA A 143 15.77 0.62 13.46
CA ALA A 143 15.12 -0.69 13.54
C ALA A 143 16.03 -1.83 13.05
N CYS A 144 16.91 -1.54 12.10
CA CYS A 144 17.89 -2.49 11.57
C CYS A 144 19.21 -2.46 12.33
N ALA A 145 19.43 -1.54 13.29
CA ALA A 145 20.72 -1.30 13.91
C ALA A 145 21.34 -2.56 14.51
N ASN A 146 20.59 -3.30 15.34
CA ASN A 146 21.09 -4.54 15.96
C ASN A 146 21.49 -5.59 14.92
N ARG A 147 20.73 -5.69 13.82
CA ARG A 147 21.03 -6.65 12.75
C ARG A 147 22.21 -6.20 11.90
N LEU A 148 22.28 -4.92 11.56
CA LEU A 148 23.38 -4.33 10.80
C LEU A 148 24.70 -4.47 11.57
N LEU A 149 24.66 -4.30 12.89
CA LEU A 149 25.79 -4.52 13.79
C LEU A 149 26.16 -6.00 13.92
N ALA A 150 25.17 -6.90 14.02
CA ALA A 150 25.41 -8.34 14.14
C ALA A 150 25.97 -8.97 12.84
N THR A 151 25.57 -8.47 11.68
CA THR A 151 25.93 -9.04 10.37
C THR A 151 27.05 -8.26 9.66
N GLY A 152 27.47 -7.10 10.19
CA GLY A 152 28.55 -6.28 9.64
C GLY A 152 28.21 -5.54 8.33
N GLY A 153 26.94 -5.48 7.92
CA GLY A 153 26.53 -4.84 6.66
C GLY A 153 25.09 -5.13 6.25
N ILE A 154 24.74 -4.75 5.03
CA ILE A 154 23.43 -5.07 4.41
C ILE A 154 23.41 -6.57 4.13
N ASP A 155 22.60 -7.30 4.89
CA ASP A 155 22.38 -8.72 4.67
C ASP A 155 21.31 -8.96 3.58
N THR A 156 21.25 -10.20 3.07
CA THR A 156 20.28 -10.61 2.04
C THR A 156 18.85 -10.24 2.42
N VAL A 157 18.53 -10.30 3.72
CA VAL A 157 17.19 -10.03 4.23
C VAL A 157 16.84 -8.55 4.15
N LEU A 158 17.75 -7.65 4.53
CA LEU A 158 17.54 -6.22 4.37
C LEU A 158 17.40 -5.85 2.89
N ALA A 159 18.21 -6.44 2.01
CA ALA A 159 18.10 -6.25 0.57
C ALA A 159 16.71 -6.66 0.04
N LEU A 160 16.21 -7.84 0.43
CA LEU A 160 14.88 -8.31 0.06
C LEU A 160 13.75 -7.41 0.58
N LEU A 161 13.85 -6.92 1.82
CA LEU A 161 12.85 -5.98 2.36
C LEU A 161 12.86 -4.62 1.65
N LEU A 162 14.02 -4.14 1.21
CA LEU A 162 14.14 -2.93 0.39
C LEU A 162 13.53 -3.14 -1.00
N VAL A 163 13.77 -4.29 -1.63
CA VAL A 163 13.11 -4.65 -2.89
C VAL A 163 11.60 -4.72 -2.71
N ALA A 164 11.11 -5.29 -1.61
CA ALA A 164 9.69 -5.35 -1.31
C ALA A 164 9.05 -3.96 -1.16
N LEU A 165 9.73 -3.07 -0.44
CA LEU A 165 9.33 -1.67 -0.27
C LEU A 165 9.28 -0.91 -1.60
N LEU A 166 10.31 -1.09 -2.45
CA LEU A 166 10.37 -0.45 -3.77
C LEU A 166 9.26 -0.97 -4.69
N GLY A 167 9.00 -2.29 -4.68
CA GLY A 167 7.90 -2.89 -5.45
C GLY A 167 6.53 -2.33 -5.05
N LEU A 168 6.26 -2.24 -3.74
CA LEU A 168 5.03 -1.65 -3.21
C LEU A 168 4.88 -0.17 -3.62
N ALA A 169 5.92 0.63 -3.43
CA ALA A 169 5.87 2.07 -3.69
C ALA A 169 5.75 2.36 -5.20
N ALA A 170 6.61 1.74 -6.02
CA ALA A 170 6.57 1.90 -7.47
C ALA A 170 5.26 1.39 -8.06
N GLY A 171 4.81 0.22 -7.62
CA GLY A 171 3.55 -0.36 -8.05
C GLY A 171 2.34 0.50 -7.68
N GLY A 172 2.31 1.06 -6.46
CA GLY A 172 1.25 1.97 -6.03
C GLY A 172 1.18 3.26 -6.85
N VAL A 173 2.33 3.87 -7.13
CA VAL A 173 2.42 5.08 -7.98
C VAL A 173 2.04 4.76 -9.43
N TYR A 174 2.49 3.62 -9.96
CA TYR A 174 2.15 3.16 -11.30
C TYR A 174 0.64 2.90 -11.44
N GLN A 175 0.04 2.24 -10.44
CA GLN A 175 -1.40 2.00 -10.38
C GLN A 175 -2.19 3.32 -10.33
N GLN A 176 -1.74 4.29 -9.54
CA GLN A 176 -2.36 5.62 -9.48
C GLN A 176 -2.28 6.34 -10.82
N ARG A 177 -1.19 6.20 -11.57
CA ARG A 177 -0.98 6.89 -12.84
C ARG A 177 -1.75 6.29 -14.00
N PHE A 178 -1.73 4.96 -14.15
CA PHE A 178 -2.22 4.28 -15.36
C PHE A 178 -3.48 3.44 -15.15
N CYS A 179 -3.86 3.14 -13.90
CA CYS A 179 -4.95 2.20 -13.60
C CYS A 179 -6.07 2.82 -12.76
N ALA A 180 -6.12 4.16 -12.64
CA ALA A 180 -7.12 4.86 -11.82
C ALA A 180 -8.56 4.73 -12.36
N ASP A 181 -8.73 4.55 -13.67
CA ASP A 181 -10.05 4.45 -14.33
C ASP A 181 -10.56 3.00 -14.45
N VAL A 182 -9.75 2.01 -14.07
CA VAL A 182 -10.14 0.60 -14.10
C VAL A 182 -10.92 0.26 -12.84
N ASP A 183 -11.98 -0.53 -12.97
CA ASP A 183 -12.73 -1.04 -11.81
C ASP A 183 -11.78 -1.75 -10.85
N PHE A 184 -11.82 -1.35 -9.56
CA PHE A 184 -10.95 -1.88 -8.53
C PHE A 184 -11.06 -3.40 -8.38
N ARG A 185 -12.22 -4.00 -8.69
CA ARG A 185 -12.45 -5.45 -8.62
C ARG A 185 -11.60 -6.16 -9.67
N VAL A 186 -11.72 -5.72 -10.92
CA VAL A 186 -10.97 -6.29 -12.04
C VAL A 186 -9.48 -6.02 -11.89
N ASN A 187 -9.12 -4.81 -11.45
CA ASN A 187 -7.74 -4.44 -11.16
C ASN A 187 -7.15 -5.38 -10.08
N SER A 188 -7.85 -5.59 -8.97
CA SER A 188 -7.39 -6.51 -7.91
C SER A 188 -7.30 -7.96 -8.37
N THR A 189 -8.22 -8.41 -9.23
CA THR A 189 -8.17 -9.75 -9.84
C THR A 189 -6.92 -9.93 -10.68
N ILE A 190 -6.69 -9.04 -11.65
CA ILE A 190 -5.55 -9.15 -12.56
C ILE A 190 -4.24 -8.99 -11.79
N GLN A 191 -4.18 -8.11 -10.78
CA GLN A 191 -2.99 -7.96 -9.95
C GLN A 191 -2.65 -9.27 -9.21
N ASN A 192 -3.63 -9.89 -8.56
CA ASN A 192 -3.42 -11.18 -7.88
C ASN A 192 -3.01 -12.28 -8.89
N LEU A 193 -3.68 -12.38 -10.04
CA LEU A 193 -3.33 -13.35 -11.07
C LEU A 193 -1.94 -13.10 -11.69
N SER A 194 -1.54 -11.85 -11.83
CA SER A 194 -0.19 -11.50 -12.31
C SER A 194 0.88 -11.90 -11.29
N GLY A 195 0.57 -11.81 -9.98
CA GLY A 195 1.43 -12.27 -8.91
C GLY A 195 1.59 -13.80 -8.87
N LEU A 196 0.56 -14.54 -9.32
CA LEU A 196 0.57 -16.00 -9.36
C LEU A 196 1.67 -16.55 -10.28
N LEU A 197 1.95 -15.89 -11.42
CA LEU A 197 2.93 -16.38 -12.39
C LEU A 197 4.36 -16.41 -11.81
N PRO A 198 4.93 -15.31 -11.29
CA PRO A 198 6.25 -15.34 -10.67
C PRO A 198 6.29 -16.20 -9.41
N ALA A 199 5.24 -16.18 -8.58
CA ALA A 199 5.18 -17.02 -7.39
C ALA A 199 5.18 -18.51 -7.75
N GLY A 200 4.49 -18.90 -8.82
CA GLY A 200 4.48 -20.27 -9.33
C GLY A 200 5.83 -20.69 -9.89
N VAL A 201 6.50 -19.83 -10.66
CA VAL A 201 7.85 -20.11 -11.15
C VAL A 201 8.84 -20.27 -10.00
N LEU A 202 8.82 -19.38 -9.01
CA LEU A 202 9.65 -19.49 -7.82
C LEU A 202 9.31 -20.74 -7.00
N ALA A 203 8.02 -21.09 -6.87
CA ALA A 203 7.60 -22.32 -6.20
C ALA A 203 8.12 -23.61 -6.88
N LEU A 204 8.33 -23.58 -8.21
CA LEU A 204 8.90 -24.71 -8.95
C LEU A 204 10.44 -24.79 -8.81
N LEU A 205 11.09 -23.65 -8.59
CA LEU A 205 12.55 -23.56 -8.45
C LEU A 205 13.01 -23.79 -7.01
N THR A 206 12.15 -23.54 -6.01
CA THR A 206 12.45 -23.71 -4.59
C THR A 206 11.92 -25.06 -4.07
N PRO A 207 12.70 -25.82 -3.27
CA PRO A 207 12.25 -27.09 -2.69
C PRO A 207 10.95 -26.89 -1.88
N SER A 208 9.90 -27.65 -2.19
CA SER A 208 8.63 -27.56 -1.49
C SER A 208 8.60 -28.49 -0.27
N ALA A 209 8.57 -27.90 0.93
CA ALA A 209 8.43 -28.62 2.19
C ALA A 209 7.13 -28.22 2.88
N VAL A 210 6.19 -29.16 2.95
CA VAL A 210 4.99 -29.03 3.79
C VAL A 210 5.27 -29.77 5.08
N HIS A 211 5.52 -29.02 6.16
CA HIS A 211 5.83 -29.61 7.46
C HIS A 211 4.58 -30.13 8.16
N ASP A 212 3.43 -29.45 7.98
CA ASP A 212 2.18 -29.82 8.65
C ASP A 212 0.96 -29.43 7.78
N PRO A 213 0.38 -30.34 6.97
CA PRO A 213 -0.63 -30.00 5.95
C PRO A 213 -1.90 -29.38 6.51
N TRP A 214 -2.34 -29.82 7.70
CA TRP A 214 -3.61 -29.39 8.30
C TRP A 214 -3.51 -28.00 8.96
N LYS A 215 -2.41 -27.74 9.69
CA LYS A 215 -2.13 -26.40 10.23
C LYS A 215 -1.78 -25.41 9.13
N GLY A 216 -1.05 -25.86 8.10
CA GLY A 216 -0.75 -25.07 6.91
C GLY A 216 -2.02 -24.68 6.15
N ALA A 217 -2.95 -25.61 5.93
CA ALA A 217 -4.22 -25.31 5.28
C ALA A 217 -5.09 -24.32 6.09
N ALA A 218 -5.14 -24.44 7.41
CA ALA A 218 -5.89 -23.51 8.27
C ALA A 218 -5.23 -22.11 8.31
N ALA A 219 -3.90 -22.03 8.42
CA ALA A 219 -3.15 -20.78 8.38
C ALA A 219 -3.27 -20.08 7.03
N VAL A 220 -3.16 -20.84 5.93
CA VAL A 220 -3.37 -20.34 4.57
C VAL A 220 -4.81 -19.89 4.38
N ALA A 221 -5.80 -20.68 4.78
CA ALA A 221 -7.21 -20.27 4.70
C ALA A 221 -7.47 -18.96 5.45
N ALA A 222 -6.86 -18.77 6.64
CA ALA A 222 -6.93 -17.53 7.39
C ALA A 222 -6.22 -16.36 6.69
N VAL A 223 -5.02 -16.57 6.12
CA VAL A 223 -4.32 -15.56 5.29
C VAL A 223 -5.16 -15.19 4.08
N VAL A 224 -5.76 -16.17 3.40
CA VAL A 224 -6.42 -15.95 2.11
C VAL A 224 -7.78 -15.29 2.26
N LEU A 225 -8.64 -15.81 3.15
CA LEU A 225 -10.00 -15.28 3.27
C LEU A 225 -10.02 -13.86 3.81
N LEU A 226 -9.28 -13.59 4.89
CA LEU A 226 -9.40 -12.34 5.64
C LEU A 226 -8.41 -11.28 5.15
N ASN A 227 -7.16 -11.65 4.91
CA ASN A 227 -6.14 -10.68 4.58
C ASN A 227 -5.97 -10.51 3.07
N ALA A 228 -5.83 -11.59 2.29
CA ALA A 228 -5.51 -11.46 0.88
C ALA A 228 -6.65 -10.83 0.07
N THR A 229 -7.91 -11.23 0.27
CA THR A 229 -9.02 -10.77 -0.57
C THR A 229 -9.55 -9.39 -0.17
N LEU A 230 -9.82 -9.18 1.13
CA LEU A 230 -10.33 -7.91 1.64
C LEU A 230 -9.26 -6.81 1.63
N CYS A 231 -8.04 -7.10 2.11
CA CYS A 231 -7.00 -6.07 2.21
C CYS A 231 -6.53 -5.62 0.82
N THR A 232 -6.32 -6.53 -0.13
CA THR A 232 -5.88 -6.11 -1.49
C THR A 232 -6.97 -5.32 -2.20
N SER A 233 -8.24 -5.76 -2.12
CA SER A 233 -9.36 -5.01 -2.70
C SER A 233 -9.52 -3.62 -2.09
N LEU A 234 -9.44 -3.53 -0.76
CA LEU A 234 -9.51 -2.25 -0.06
C LEU A 234 -8.30 -1.37 -0.38
N TYR A 235 -7.11 -1.95 -0.50
CA TYR A 235 -5.89 -1.23 -0.85
C TYR A 235 -5.98 -0.66 -2.26
N VAL A 236 -6.29 -1.49 -3.26
CA VAL A 236 -6.42 -1.09 -4.68
C VAL A 236 -7.50 -0.03 -4.82
N ARG A 237 -8.67 -0.24 -4.19
CA ARG A 237 -9.75 0.76 -4.15
C ARG A 237 -9.30 2.05 -3.49
N SER A 238 -8.56 1.97 -2.39
CA SER A 238 -8.09 3.16 -1.70
C SER A 238 -7.07 3.93 -2.54
N VAL A 239 -6.14 3.23 -3.21
CA VAL A 239 -5.15 3.85 -4.09
C VAL A 239 -5.82 4.51 -5.29
N SER A 240 -6.82 3.86 -5.91
CA SER A 240 -7.55 4.43 -7.05
C SER A 240 -8.46 5.59 -6.66
N THR A 241 -8.99 5.61 -5.43
CA THR A 241 -9.93 6.65 -4.97
C THR A 241 -9.21 7.84 -4.32
N PHE A 242 -8.15 7.60 -3.56
CA PHE A 242 -7.51 8.58 -2.68
C PHE A 242 -6.07 8.93 -3.08
N GLY A 243 -5.48 8.16 -4.01
CA GLY A 243 -4.08 8.31 -4.44
C GLY A 243 -3.10 7.54 -3.55
N ALA A 244 -1.99 7.10 -4.14
CA ALA A 244 -0.97 6.28 -3.48
C ALA A 244 -0.36 6.99 -2.28
N ALA A 245 -0.07 8.29 -2.38
CA ALA A 245 0.53 9.07 -1.30
C ALA A 245 -0.37 9.15 -0.04
N ALA A 246 -1.69 9.23 -0.20
CA ALA A 246 -2.62 9.29 0.93
C ALA A 246 -2.76 7.92 1.61
N VAL A 247 -2.88 6.85 0.84
CA VAL A 247 -2.97 5.47 1.36
C VAL A 247 -1.66 5.05 2.02
N ALA A 248 -0.52 5.47 1.47
CA ALA A 248 0.77 5.18 2.04
C ALA A 248 0.92 5.76 3.46
N MET A 249 0.17 6.80 3.84
CA MET A 249 0.18 7.31 5.22
C MET A 249 -0.43 6.34 6.24
N LEU A 250 -1.15 5.30 5.83
CA LEU A 250 -1.63 4.27 6.77
C LEU A 250 -0.47 3.41 7.30
N PHE A 251 0.60 3.26 6.51
CA PHE A 251 1.81 2.52 6.88
C PHE A 251 2.60 3.14 8.03
N CYS A 252 2.16 4.29 8.49
CA CYS A 252 2.65 4.96 9.68
C CYS A 252 2.13 4.34 10.99
N VAL A 253 0.93 3.77 10.94
CA VAL A 253 0.25 3.18 12.09
C VAL A 253 0.33 1.65 12.03
N ILE A 254 0.42 1.09 10.82
CA ILE A 254 0.53 -0.36 10.59
C ILE A 254 1.63 -1.03 11.43
N PRO A 255 2.87 -0.51 11.57
CA PRO A 255 3.93 -1.17 12.34
C PRO A 255 3.64 -1.26 13.84
N ALA A 256 3.00 -0.23 14.42
CA ALA A 256 2.52 -0.24 15.80
C ALA A 256 1.54 -1.37 16.05
N VAL A 257 0.55 -1.48 15.17
CA VAL A 257 -0.46 -2.53 15.26
C VAL A 257 0.15 -3.91 14.97
N ALA A 258 1.04 -4.00 13.97
CA ALA A 258 1.71 -5.25 13.59
C ALA A 258 2.62 -5.76 14.72
N GLY A 259 3.39 -4.88 15.36
CA GLY A 259 4.24 -5.23 16.50
C GLY A 259 3.41 -5.75 17.68
N LEU A 260 2.31 -5.07 18.02
CA LEU A 260 1.40 -5.52 19.08
C LEU A 260 0.76 -6.89 18.76
N LEU A 261 0.31 -7.08 17.52
CA LEU A 261 -0.27 -8.35 17.08
C LEU A 261 0.77 -9.47 17.01
N SER A 262 2.00 -9.18 16.56
CA SER A 262 3.11 -10.15 16.56
C SER A 262 3.53 -10.55 17.97
N TRP A 263 3.52 -9.61 18.92
CA TRP A 263 3.75 -9.94 20.32
C TRP A 263 2.64 -10.83 20.88
N LEU A 264 1.37 -10.51 20.59
CA LEU A 264 0.21 -11.27 21.09
C LEU A 264 0.09 -12.67 20.47
N LEU A 265 0.30 -12.80 19.15
CA LEU A 265 0.08 -14.03 18.40
C LEU A 265 1.32 -14.93 18.33
N LEU A 266 2.52 -14.35 18.23
CA LEU A 266 3.77 -15.11 18.06
C LEU A 266 4.67 -15.05 19.32
N GLY A 267 4.32 -14.26 20.34
CA GLY A 267 5.18 -14.06 21.50
C GLY A 267 6.48 -13.33 21.18
N GLN A 268 6.62 -12.72 20.00
CA GLN A 268 7.84 -12.03 19.58
C GLN A 268 8.07 -10.80 20.46
N ARG A 269 9.17 -10.79 21.21
CA ARG A 269 9.58 -9.63 22.01
C ARG A 269 10.07 -8.53 21.07
N VAL A 270 9.48 -7.35 21.19
CA VAL A 270 9.91 -6.16 20.46
C VAL A 270 11.22 -5.69 21.07
N ASP A 271 12.31 -5.80 20.31
CA ASP A 271 13.61 -5.29 20.71
C ASP A 271 13.56 -3.75 20.90
N ILE A 272 14.39 -3.20 21.79
CA ILE A 272 14.45 -1.77 22.08
C ILE A 272 14.70 -0.96 20.80
N GLY A 273 15.58 -1.43 19.91
CA GLY A 273 15.85 -0.78 18.63
C GLY A 273 14.61 -0.74 17.71
N MET A 274 13.80 -1.79 17.78
CA MET A 274 12.55 -1.91 17.02
C MET A 274 11.46 -1.00 17.58
N GLY A 275 11.38 -0.86 18.91
CA GLY A 275 10.51 0.10 19.57
C GLY A 275 10.85 1.54 19.22
N ILE A 276 12.14 1.90 19.20
CA ILE A 276 12.61 3.23 18.77
C ILE A 276 12.26 3.48 17.30
N GLY A 277 12.53 2.51 16.41
CA GLY A 277 12.17 2.62 14.99
C GLY A 277 10.66 2.82 14.77
N LEU A 278 9.83 2.16 15.56
CA LEU A 278 8.37 2.36 15.55
C LEU A 278 7.96 3.78 15.92
N VAL A 279 8.51 4.31 17.01
CA VAL A 279 8.19 5.66 17.51
C VAL A 279 8.64 6.72 16.49
N ILE A 280 9.87 6.59 15.97
CA ILE A 280 10.41 7.51 14.96
C ILE A 280 9.60 7.41 13.65
N GLY A 281 9.24 6.20 13.22
CA GLY A 281 8.39 5.99 12.05
C GLY A 281 7.02 6.66 12.18
N ALA A 282 6.37 6.50 13.35
CA ALA A 282 5.10 7.17 13.65
C ALA A 282 5.24 8.71 13.62
N LEU A 283 6.33 9.25 14.16
CA LEU A 283 6.65 10.69 14.14
C LEU A 283 6.89 11.22 12.72
N ALA A 284 7.72 10.53 11.92
CA ALA A 284 8.02 10.88 10.52
C ALA A 284 6.75 11.03 9.70
N CYS A 285 5.85 10.08 9.91
CA CYS A 285 4.56 10.01 9.29
C CYS A 285 3.57 11.07 9.73
N TRP A 286 3.50 11.35 11.04
CA TRP A 286 2.65 12.41 11.56
C TRP A 286 3.09 13.79 11.03
N LEU A 287 4.40 14.03 10.92
CA LEU A 287 4.97 15.22 10.29
C LEU A 287 4.55 15.31 8.81
N ASN A 288 4.64 14.21 8.06
CA ASN A 288 4.20 14.15 6.66
C ASN A 288 2.71 14.47 6.51
N ALA A 289 1.86 13.93 7.39
CA ALA A 289 0.42 14.17 7.40
C ALA A 289 0.04 15.62 7.76
N ARG A 290 0.86 16.31 8.58
CA ARG A 290 0.70 17.75 8.86
C ARG A 290 1.15 18.61 7.69
N ALA A 291 2.26 18.25 7.05
CA ALA A 291 2.78 18.95 5.88
C ALA A 291 1.78 18.96 4.70
N GLY A 292 1.07 17.86 4.46
CA GLY A 292 0.04 17.78 3.41
C GLY A 292 -1.21 18.64 3.66
N ARG A 293 -1.56 18.89 4.93
CA ARG A 293 -2.66 19.81 5.30
C ARG A 293 -2.29 21.28 5.12
N SER A 294 -1.04 21.63 5.43
CA SER A 294 -0.55 23.01 5.33
C SER A 294 -0.51 23.51 3.88
N THR A 295 -0.17 22.65 2.91
CA THR A 295 -0.19 23.02 1.48
C THR A 295 -1.61 23.20 0.93
N LYS A 296 -2.62 22.45 1.41
CA LYS A 296 -4.02 22.64 0.99
C LYS A 296 -4.62 23.95 1.53
N LEU A 297 -4.19 24.42 2.69
CA LEU A 297 -4.62 25.71 3.24
C LEU A 297 -3.99 26.91 2.51
N ALA A 298 -2.81 26.74 1.92
CA ALA A 298 -2.15 27.78 1.12
C ALA A 298 -2.74 27.96 -0.29
N VAL A 299 -3.46 26.95 -0.80
CA VAL A 299 -4.22 27.02 -2.07
C VAL A 299 -5.71 27.16 -1.73
N LYS A 300 -6.10 28.31 -1.17
CA LYS A 300 -7.50 28.72 -1.15
C LYS A 300 -7.85 29.24 -2.56
N PRO A 301 -8.98 28.85 -3.18
CA PRO A 301 -9.42 29.49 -4.42
C PRO A 301 -9.64 30.97 -4.13
N GLN A 302 -9.03 31.85 -4.91
CA GLN A 302 -9.47 33.24 -4.99
C GLN A 302 -10.94 33.20 -5.42
N SER A 303 -11.84 33.60 -4.53
CA SER A 303 -13.24 33.80 -4.88
C SER A 303 -13.33 34.81 -6.03
N PRO A 304 -14.10 34.58 -7.09
CA PRO A 304 -14.44 35.64 -8.02
C PRO A 304 -15.24 36.67 -7.22
N SER A 305 -14.75 37.89 -7.15
CA SER A 305 -15.51 39.04 -6.67
C SER A 305 -16.75 39.19 -7.55
N ILE A 306 -17.92 38.80 -7.03
CA ILE A 306 -19.20 39.13 -7.65
C ILE A 306 -19.43 40.61 -7.38
N GLU A 307 -19.18 41.42 -8.40
CA GLU A 307 -19.59 42.81 -8.49
C GLU A 307 -21.13 42.83 -8.53
N PRO A 308 -21.82 43.55 -7.62
CA PRO A 308 -23.28 43.59 -7.64
C PRO A 308 -23.76 44.41 -8.85
N ALA A 309 -24.43 43.73 -9.77
CA ALA A 309 -25.15 44.35 -10.87
C ALA A 309 -26.12 45.40 -10.32
N THR A 310 -25.86 46.67 -10.64
CA THR A 310 -26.68 47.80 -10.25
C THR A 310 -28.00 47.72 -11.01
N ALA A 311 -29.09 47.84 -10.26
CA ALA A 311 -30.46 47.71 -10.71
C ALA A 311 -30.80 48.62 -11.90
N ALA A 312 -31.56 48.07 -12.85
CA ALA A 312 -32.17 48.80 -13.95
C ALA A 312 -33.19 49.84 -13.44
N PRO A 313 -33.25 51.05 -14.01
CA PRO A 313 -34.33 51.98 -13.72
C PRO A 313 -35.56 51.62 -14.55
N THR A 314 -36.68 51.42 -13.86
CA THR A 314 -38.04 51.44 -14.39
C THR A 314 -38.34 52.78 -15.06
N ARG A 315 -38.87 52.76 -16.28
CA ARG A 315 -39.66 53.87 -16.84
C ARG A 315 -40.95 53.34 -17.47
N GLU A 316 -42.03 53.97 -17.03
CA GLU A 316 -43.45 53.76 -17.38
C GLU A 316 -43.78 53.90 -18.89
N PRO A 317 -44.97 53.42 -19.31
CA PRO A 317 -45.46 53.57 -20.67
C PRO A 317 -46.27 54.87 -20.84
N ALA A 318 -46.06 55.62 -21.93
CA ALA A 318 -46.99 56.67 -22.35
C ALA A 318 -46.93 56.97 -23.86
N VAL A 319 -48.00 56.55 -24.54
CA VAL A 319 -48.85 57.29 -25.51
C VAL A 319 -48.27 57.90 -26.79
N ALA A 320 -48.81 57.38 -27.91
CA ALA A 320 -49.16 58.01 -29.20
C ALA A 320 -48.67 59.42 -29.55
N SER A 321 -48.03 59.57 -30.73
CA SER A 321 -48.57 60.24 -31.94
C SER A 321 -47.75 59.85 -33.15
#